data_AF-A0A961UGI1-F1
#
_entry.id   AF-A0A961UGI1-F1
#
_cell.length_a   1.000
_cell.length_b   1.000
_cell.length_c   1.000
_cell.angle_alpha   90.00
_cell.angle_beta   90.00
_cell.angle_gamma   90.00
#
_symmetry.space_group_name_H-M   'P 1'
#
loop_
_entity.id
_entity.type
_entity.pdbx_description
1 polymer ?
#
loop_
_entity_poly.entity_id
_entity_poly.type
_entity_poly.pdbx_seq_one_letter_code
_entity_poly.pdbx_strand_id
1 'polypeptide(L)'
;LWRKPDAPRGEQLAALLHDAPEDVIGDMISPFKAVIGGDYKQVETRLLDAIHLHFGLPVPLPTNDTKLIKRADRIAAFLEATQLAGFSDEEAAGFFGRPGRLKGGSVATLEPLKPQPAATVESAFSEQVLAAMEAAASCNRKKLR
;
A
#
# COMPACT_ATOMS: atom_id res chain seq x y z
N LEU A 1 -1.05 12.07 -2.74
CA LEU A 1 -2.44 12.50 -2.98
C LEU A 1 -3.47 11.35 -2.95
N TRP A 2 -3.05 10.07 -2.95
CA TRP A 2 -3.78 8.92 -2.37
C TRP A 2 -3.46 8.71 -0.88
N ARG A 3 -2.31 9.21 -0.43
CA ARG A 3 -1.97 9.39 0.98
C ARG A 3 -2.96 10.31 1.68
N LYS A 4 -3.43 9.92 2.86
CA LYS A 4 -3.88 10.84 3.90
C LYS A 4 -2.63 11.30 4.67
N PRO A 5 -2.02 12.46 4.37
CA PRO A 5 -0.83 12.92 5.09
C PRO A 5 -1.08 13.16 6.58
N ASP A 6 -2.36 13.39 6.95
CA ASP A 6 -2.82 13.56 8.33
C ASP A 6 -3.33 12.27 8.98
N ALA A 7 -3.28 11.12 8.27
CA ALA A 7 -3.62 9.85 8.91
C ALA A 7 -2.67 9.60 10.09
N PRO A 8 -3.16 9.00 11.19
CA PRO A 8 -2.30 8.50 12.25
C PRO A 8 -1.10 7.77 11.65
N ARG A 9 0.11 8.10 12.12
CA ARG A 9 1.35 7.70 11.44
C ARG A 9 1.55 6.17 11.39
N GLY A 10 0.89 5.42 12.29
CA GLY A 10 0.78 3.96 12.19
C GLY A 10 0.01 3.48 10.95
N GLU A 11 -1.06 4.17 10.53
CA GLU A 11 -1.78 3.85 9.28
C GLU A 11 -0.89 4.10 8.04
N GLN A 12 -0.06 5.15 8.08
CA GLN A 12 0.88 5.45 7.00
C GLN A 12 1.98 4.40 6.89
N LEU A 13 2.51 3.94 8.03
CA LEU A 13 3.49 2.87 8.08
C LEU A 13 2.89 1.54 7.58
N ALA A 14 1.68 1.19 8.03
CA ALA A 14 0.97 0.01 7.55
C ALA A 14 0.72 0.06 6.04
N ALA A 15 0.36 1.23 5.48
CA ALA A 15 0.20 1.39 4.04
C ALA A 15 1.53 1.25 3.27
N LEU A 16 2.65 1.75 3.82
CA LEU A 16 3.98 1.59 3.21
C LEU A 16 4.43 0.12 3.20
N LEU A 17 4.06 -0.64 4.22
CA LEU A 17 4.50 -2.02 4.41
C LEU A 17 3.54 -3.08 3.84
N HIS A 18 2.46 -2.67 3.16
CA HIS A 18 1.40 -3.61 2.77
C HIS A 18 1.88 -4.72 1.82
N ASP A 19 2.83 -4.41 0.93
CA ASP A 19 3.46 -5.36 -0.01
C ASP A 19 4.84 -5.84 0.46
N ALA A 20 5.24 -5.52 1.70
CA ALA A 20 6.51 -6.00 2.24
C ALA A 20 6.68 -7.54 2.24
N PRO A 21 5.62 -8.38 2.32
CA PRO A 21 5.77 -9.82 2.11
C PRO A 21 6.39 -10.21 0.76
N GLU A 22 6.21 -9.39 -0.29
CA GLU A 22 6.66 -9.71 -1.65
C GLU A 22 8.19 -9.75 -1.79
N ASP A 23 8.94 -9.12 -0.87
CA ASP A 23 10.39 -9.26 -0.79
C ASP A 23 10.82 -10.71 -0.46
N VAL A 24 9.94 -11.47 0.21
CA VAL A 24 10.20 -12.87 0.61
C VAL A 24 9.61 -13.87 -0.37
N ILE A 25 8.39 -13.65 -0.84
CA ILE A 25 7.64 -14.62 -1.67
C ILE A 25 7.57 -14.25 -3.15
N GLY A 26 8.09 -13.08 -3.53
CA GLY A 26 7.98 -12.49 -4.87
C GLY A 26 6.62 -11.82 -5.13
N ASP A 27 6.64 -10.85 -6.05
CA ASP A 27 5.43 -10.20 -6.56
C ASP A 27 4.66 -11.16 -7.47
N MET A 28 3.37 -11.31 -7.19
CA MET A 28 2.48 -12.16 -7.96
C MET A 28 1.24 -11.39 -8.37
N ILE A 29 1.01 -11.31 -9.67
CA ILE A 29 -0.19 -10.65 -10.17
C ILE A 29 -1.48 -11.30 -9.63
N SER A 30 -2.47 -10.48 -9.32
CA SER A 30 -3.73 -10.89 -8.68
C SER A 30 -4.43 -12.11 -9.31
N PRO A 31 -4.46 -12.29 -10.65
CA PRO A 31 -5.06 -13.49 -11.26
C PRO A 31 -4.42 -14.81 -10.82
N PHE A 32 -3.10 -14.84 -10.60
CA PHE A 32 -2.42 -16.07 -10.13
C PHE A 32 -2.67 -16.33 -8.65
N LYS A 33 -2.71 -15.28 -7.81
CA LYS A 33 -3.09 -15.41 -6.39
C LYS A 33 -4.46 -16.11 -6.23
N ALA A 34 -5.39 -15.88 -7.16
CA ALA A 34 -6.72 -16.52 -7.16
C ALA A 34 -6.70 -18.01 -7.55
N VAL A 35 -5.72 -18.44 -8.34
CA VAL A 35 -5.62 -19.82 -8.86
C VAL A 35 -4.84 -20.74 -7.92
N ILE A 36 -3.77 -20.25 -7.27
CA ILE A 36 -2.92 -21.07 -6.39
C ILE A 36 -3.66 -21.55 -5.14
N GLY A 37 -4.66 -20.81 -4.67
CA GLY A 37 -5.53 -21.22 -3.57
C GLY A 37 -5.07 -20.75 -2.18
N GLY A 38 -5.74 -21.27 -1.15
CA GLY A 38 -5.78 -20.68 0.20
C GLY A 38 -4.47 -20.71 0.99
N ASP A 39 -3.54 -21.61 0.68
CA ASP A 39 -2.28 -21.74 1.43
C ASP A 39 -1.33 -20.57 1.13
N TYR A 40 -1.30 -20.09 -0.11
CA TYR A 40 -0.49 -18.91 -0.47
C TYR A 40 -0.95 -17.67 0.31
N LYS A 41 -2.26 -17.42 0.34
CA LYS A 41 -2.83 -16.28 1.09
C LYS A 41 -2.55 -16.36 2.58
N GLN A 42 -2.56 -17.58 3.16
CA GLN A 42 -2.21 -17.77 4.57
C GLN A 42 -0.74 -17.45 4.84
N VAL A 43 0.17 -17.85 3.95
CA VAL A 43 1.60 -17.53 4.04
C VAL A 43 1.81 -16.02 3.95
N GLU A 44 1.23 -15.36 2.93
CA GLU A 44 1.28 -13.91 2.74
C GLU A 44 0.76 -13.17 3.99
N THR A 45 -0.37 -13.61 4.55
CA THR A 45 -0.96 -13.03 5.77
C THR A 45 -0.03 -13.19 6.97
N ARG A 46 0.55 -14.38 7.19
CA ARG A 46 1.48 -14.63 8.31
C ARG A 46 2.77 -13.83 8.20
N LEU A 47 3.27 -13.64 6.98
CA LEU A 47 4.43 -12.77 6.73
C LEU A 47 4.09 -11.32 7.06
N LEU A 48 2.96 -10.82 6.57
CA LEU A 48 2.51 -9.45 6.84
C LEU A 48 2.31 -9.22 8.35
N ASP A 49 1.71 -10.18 9.06
CA ASP A 49 1.55 -10.13 10.51
C ASP A 49 2.90 -10.08 11.24
N ALA A 50 3.88 -10.89 10.83
CA ALA A 50 5.22 -10.87 11.40
C ALA A 50 5.93 -9.52 11.16
N ILE A 51 5.78 -8.95 9.98
CA ILE A 51 6.29 -7.61 9.62
C ILE A 51 5.61 -6.56 10.50
N HIS A 52 4.28 -6.56 10.60
CA HIS A 52 3.56 -5.63 11.47
C HIS A 52 4.02 -5.71 12.94
N LEU A 53 4.19 -6.92 13.48
CA LEU A 53 4.72 -7.10 14.83
C LEU A 53 6.13 -6.51 14.99
N HIS A 54 7.01 -6.73 14.01
CA HIS A 54 8.36 -6.17 14.01
C HIS A 54 8.36 -4.63 14.07
N PHE A 55 7.43 -4.00 13.35
CA PHE A 55 7.28 -2.54 13.30
C PHE A 55 6.34 -1.97 14.39
N GLY A 56 5.88 -2.79 15.34
CA GLY A 56 5.01 -2.36 16.45
C GLY A 56 3.60 -1.94 16.03
N LEU A 57 3.12 -2.45 14.89
CA LEU A 57 1.77 -2.25 14.38
C LEU A 57 0.79 -3.28 14.97
N PRO A 58 -0.51 -2.96 15.09
CA PRO A 58 -1.50 -3.90 15.58
C PRO A 58 -1.71 -5.07 14.62
N VAL A 59 -1.83 -6.27 15.18
CA VAL A 59 -2.14 -7.50 14.45
C VAL A 59 -3.39 -8.15 15.07
N PRO A 60 -4.48 -8.34 14.31
CA PRO A 60 -4.69 -7.83 12.94
C PRO A 60 -4.84 -6.30 12.93
N LEU A 61 -4.54 -5.68 11.78
CA LEU A 61 -4.84 -4.26 11.58
C LEU A 61 -6.35 -3.98 11.73
N PRO A 62 -6.75 -2.80 12.24
CA PRO A 62 -8.14 -2.40 12.27
C PRO A 62 -8.79 -2.50 10.88
N THR A 63 -10.01 -3.02 10.81
CA THR A 63 -10.70 -3.29 9.53
C THR A 63 -10.84 -2.05 8.64
N ASN A 64 -10.98 -0.86 9.24
CA ASN A 64 -11.05 0.39 8.49
C ASN A 64 -9.72 0.71 7.79
N ASP A 65 -8.59 0.44 8.45
CA ASP A 65 -7.25 0.71 7.93
C ASP A 65 -6.95 -0.25 6.78
N THR A 66 -7.24 -1.54 6.95
CA THR A 66 -7.13 -2.55 5.88
C THR A 66 -7.95 -2.18 4.65
N LYS A 67 -9.19 -1.69 4.85
CA LYS A 67 -10.05 -1.24 3.74
C LYS A 67 -9.49 0.01 3.04
N LEU A 68 -8.90 0.94 3.78
CA LEU A 68 -8.30 2.14 3.22
C LEU A 68 -7.05 1.81 2.41
N ILE A 69 -6.17 0.96 2.94
CA ILE A 69 -4.96 0.49 2.24
C ILE A 69 -5.35 -0.23 0.95
N LYS A 70 -6.27 -1.18 1.02
CA LYS A 70 -6.77 -1.91 -0.16
C LYS A 70 -7.41 -0.98 -1.21
N ARG A 71 -8.07 0.09 -0.78
CA ARG A 71 -8.61 1.08 -1.71
C ARG A 71 -7.49 1.89 -2.37
N ALA A 72 -6.45 2.27 -1.62
CA ALA A 72 -5.32 3.02 -2.16
C ALA A 72 -4.53 2.18 -3.18
N ASP A 73 -4.24 0.93 -2.83
CA ASP A 73 -3.62 -0.08 -3.69
C ASP A 73 -4.38 -0.23 -5.03
N ARG A 74 -5.69 -0.48 -4.99
CA ARG A 74 -6.51 -0.58 -6.22
C ARG A 74 -6.47 0.68 -7.10
N ILE A 75 -6.34 1.86 -6.49
CA ILE A 75 -6.22 3.12 -7.24
C ILE A 75 -4.84 3.22 -7.88
N ALA A 76 -3.77 2.82 -7.18
CA ALA A 76 -2.44 2.75 -7.75
C ALA A 76 -2.40 1.77 -8.94
N ALA A 77 -2.91 0.55 -8.75
CA ALA A 77 -2.99 -0.46 -9.81
C ALA A 77 -3.78 0.02 -11.04
N PHE A 78 -4.90 0.74 -10.86
CA PHE A 78 -5.64 1.34 -11.99
C PHE A 78 -4.78 2.35 -12.78
N LEU A 79 -4.02 3.21 -12.07
CA LEU A 79 -3.17 4.21 -12.71
C LEU A 79 -1.98 3.57 -13.44
N GLU A 80 -1.37 2.56 -12.83
CA GLU A 80 -0.28 1.81 -13.44
C GLU A 80 -0.76 1.04 -14.68
N ALA A 81 -1.93 0.40 -14.59
CA ALA A 81 -2.52 -0.33 -15.71
C ALA A 81 -2.73 0.59 -16.94
N THR A 82 -3.32 1.77 -16.71
CA THR A 82 -3.68 2.72 -17.77
C THR A 82 -2.49 3.53 -18.30
N GLN A 83 -1.51 3.87 -17.46
CA GLN A 83 -0.41 4.75 -17.85
C GLN A 83 0.87 4.00 -18.24
N LEU A 84 1.11 2.81 -17.67
CA LEU A 84 2.38 2.09 -17.82
C LEU A 84 2.22 0.73 -18.50
N ALA A 85 1.11 0.03 -18.26
CA ALA A 85 0.93 -1.35 -18.75
C ALA A 85 0.06 -1.45 -20.03
N GLY A 86 -0.43 -0.34 -20.57
CA GLY A 86 -1.13 -0.28 -21.85
C GLY A 86 -2.60 -0.73 -21.83
N PHE A 87 -3.21 -0.85 -20.65
CA PHE A 87 -4.65 -1.16 -20.54
C PHE A 87 -5.48 0.05 -20.96
N SER A 88 -6.61 -0.21 -21.62
CA SER A 88 -7.65 0.82 -21.77
C SER A 88 -8.28 1.18 -20.42
N ASP A 89 -8.91 2.36 -20.37
CA ASP A 89 -9.64 2.80 -19.18
C ASP A 89 -10.78 1.82 -18.82
N GLU A 90 -11.47 1.27 -19.83
CA GLU A 90 -12.52 0.27 -19.65
C GLU A 90 -12.00 -1.06 -19.08
N GLU A 91 -10.87 -1.56 -19.59
CA GLU A 91 -10.25 -2.80 -19.08
C GLU A 91 -9.78 -2.61 -17.64
N ALA A 92 -9.05 -1.52 -17.37
CA ALA A 92 -8.58 -1.20 -16.02
C ALA A 92 -9.76 -1.00 -15.06
N ALA A 93 -10.85 -0.38 -15.51
CA ALA A 93 -12.07 -0.23 -14.73
C ALA A 93 -12.73 -1.59 -14.42
N GLY A 94 -12.69 -2.54 -15.34
CA GLY A 94 -13.18 -3.91 -15.14
C GLY A 94 -12.44 -4.66 -14.04
N PHE A 95 -11.11 -4.54 -13.99
CA PHE A 95 -10.28 -5.23 -12.99
C PHE A 95 -10.21 -4.49 -11.64
N PHE A 96 -9.91 -3.18 -11.67
CA PHE A 96 -9.58 -2.40 -10.48
C PHE A 96 -10.71 -1.47 -10.00
N GLY A 97 -11.71 -1.24 -10.86
CA GLY A 97 -12.77 -0.26 -10.62
C GLY A 97 -12.30 1.15 -10.97
N ARG A 98 -13.24 2.03 -11.36
CA ARG A 98 -12.91 3.44 -11.63
C ARG A 98 -12.59 4.17 -10.33
N PRO A 99 -11.44 4.87 -10.23
CA PRO A 99 -11.14 5.71 -9.08
C PRO A 99 -12.18 6.83 -8.97
N GLY A 100 -12.84 6.93 -7.80
CA GLY A 100 -13.71 8.07 -7.50
C GLY A 100 -12.92 9.35 -7.23
N ARG A 101 -13.62 10.45 -6.91
CA ARG A 101 -12.97 11.68 -6.44
C ARG A 101 -12.08 11.41 -5.22
N LEU A 102 -10.85 11.90 -5.29
CA LEU A 102 -9.89 11.90 -4.18
C LEU A 102 -10.01 13.21 -3.40
N LYS A 103 -9.59 13.22 -2.13
CA LYS A 103 -9.40 14.49 -1.42
C LYS A 103 -8.26 15.25 -2.11
N GLY A 104 -8.61 16.34 -2.80
CA GLY A 104 -7.67 17.15 -3.59
C GLY A 104 -7.89 17.12 -5.10
N GLY A 105 -8.84 16.32 -5.62
CA GLY A 105 -9.18 16.35 -7.06
C GLY A 105 -9.58 15.00 -7.64
N SER A 106 -9.54 14.91 -8.96
CA SER A 106 -9.65 13.64 -9.69
C SER A 106 -8.27 13.02 -9.83
N VAL A 107 -8.19 11.70 -10.01
CA VAL A 107 -6.94 11.05 -10.46
C VAL A 107 -6.37 11.68 -11.74
N ALA A 108 -7.22 12.28 -12.58
CA ALA A 108 -6.82 13.00 -13.79
C ALA A 108 -5.94 14.25 -13.54
N THR A 109 -5.85 14.74 -12.30
CA THR A 109 -4.99 15.88 -11.94
C THR A 109 -3.64 15.45 -11.38
N LEU A 110 -3.35 14.15 -11.32
CA LEU A 110 -2.06 13.64 -10.89
C LEU A 110 -1.08 13.69 -12.06
N GLU A 111 0.17 14.04 -11.75
CA GLU A 111 1.27 13.91 -12.71
C GLU A 111 1.37 12.46 -13.21
N PRO A 112 1.67 12.24 -14.50
CA PRO A 112 1.87 10.90 -15.04
C PRO A 112 2.95 10.13 -14.28
N LEU A 113 2.70 8.84 -14.06
CA LEU A 113 3.65 7.94 -13.43
C LEU A 113 4.91 7.81 -14.31
N LYS A 114 6.07 7.89 -13.67
CA LYS A 114 7.37 7.69 -14.30
C LYS A 114 8.13 6.63 -13.51
N PRO A 115 8.45 5.48 -14.11
CA PRO A 115 9.35 4.50 -13.49
C PRO A 115 10.67 5.18 -13.12
N GLN A 116 11.15 4.90 -11.91
CA GLN A 116 12.39 5.47 -11.40
C GLN A 116 13.45 4.38 -11.18
N PRO A 117 14.75 4.73 -11.19
CA PRO A 117 15.81 3.79 -10.85
C PRO A 117 15.62 3.20 -9.45
N ALA A 118 15.95 1.91 -9.29
CA ALA A 118 15.77 1.17 -8.04
C ALA A 118 16.40 1.89 -6.84
N ALA A 119 17.65 2.34 -6.96
CA ALA A 119 18.37 3.04 -5.88
C ALA A 119 17.66 4.33 -5.43
N THR A 120 17.00 5.04 -6.35
CA THR A 120 16.24 6.25 -6.03
C THR A 120 14.98 5.92 -5.24
N VAL A 121 14.23 4.88 -5.66
CA VAL A 121 13.02 4.44 -4.98
C VAL A 121 13.34 3.85 -3.61
N GLU A 122 14.38 3.02 -3.51
CA GLU A 122 14.84 2.41 -2.26
C GLU A 122 15.19 3.47 -1.21
N SER A 123 15.97 4.48 -1.61
CA SER A 123 16.36 5.59 -0.73
C SER A 123 15.12 6.36 -0.25
N ALA A 124 14.26 6.76 -1.18
CA ALA A 124 13.04 7.51 -0.87
C ALA A 124 12.04 6.70 -0.03
N PHE A 125 11.95 5.39 -0.23
CA PHE A 125 11.08 4.49 0.54
C PHE A 125 11.61 4.35 1.97
N SER A 126 12.90 4.09 2.12
CA SER A 126 13.57 3.95 3.42
C SER A 126 13.40 5.19 4.28
N GLU A 127 13.60 6.39 3.71
CA GLU A 127 13.37 7.66 4.40
C GLU A 127 11.92 7.81 4.89
N GLN A 128 10.95 7.42 4.06
CA GLN A 128 9.53 7.50 4.41
C GLN A 128 9.14 6.51 5.52
N VAL A 129 9.68 5.29 5.48
CA VAL A 129 9.48 4.29 6.53
C VAL A 129 10.07 4.78 7.86
N LEU A 130 11.32 5.23 7.86
CA LEU A 130 11.98 5.77 9.06
C LEU A 130 11.19 6.95 9.65
N ALA A 131 10.78 7.91 8.82
CA ALA A 131 9.98 9.05 9.26
C ALA A 131 8.62 8.62 9.85
N ALA A 132 7.98 7.60 9.29
CA ALA A 132 6.72 7.06 9.81
C ALA A 132 6.92 6.33 11.16
N MET A 133 8.01 5.58 11.31
CA MET A 133 8.38 4.89 12.55
C MET A 133 8.66 5.87 13.70
N GLU A 134 9.50 6.88 13.47
CA GLU A 134 9.82 7.90 14.48
C GLU A 134 8.56 8.60 15.01
N ALA A 135 7.65 8.94 14.10
CA ALA A 135 6.41 9.61 14.45
C ALA A 135 5.43 8.69 15.19
N ALA A 136 5.36 7.41 14.84
CA ALA A 136 4.54 6.42 15.55
C ALA A 136 5.04 6.21 17.00
N ALA A 137 6.37 6.12 17.21
CA ALA A 137 6.98 5.99 18.53
C ALA A 137 6.74 7.22 19.44
N SER A 138 6.62 8.41 18.86
CA SER A 138 6.27 9.64 19.58
C SER A 138 4.80 9.67 20.03
N CYS A 139 3.88 9.10 19.23
CA CYS A 139 2.46 9.02 19.55
C CYS A 139 2.16 8.05 20.71
N ASN A 140 2.79 6.87 20.73
CA ASN A 140 2.60 5.89 21.80
C ASN A 140 3.07 6.40 23.17
N ARG A 141 4.16 7.19 23.23
CA ARG A 141 4.62 7.82 24.48
C ARG A 141 3.64 8.85 25.05
N LYS A 142 2.83 9.50 24.21
CA LYS A 142 1.81 10.47 24.66
C LYS A 142 0.52 9.81 25.14
N LYS A 143 0.19 8.59 24.69
CA LYS A 143 -1.00 7.84 25.13
C LYS A 143 -0.82 7.12 26.46
N LEU A 144 0.43 6.94 26.92
CA LEU A 144 0.77 6.33 28.22
C LEU A 144 0.91 7.36 29.37
N ARG A 145 0.68 8.64 29.11
CA ARG A 145 0.64 9.72 30.10
C ARG A 145 -0.78 10.22 30.27
#